data_AF-A0A931AIU3-F1
#
_entry.id   AF-A0A931AIU3-F1
#
_cell.length_a   1.000
_cell.length_b   1.000
_cell.length_c   1.000
_cell.angle_alpha   90.00
_cell.angle_beta   90.00
_cell.angle_gamma   90.00
#
_symmetry.space_group_name_H-M   'P 1'
#
loop_
_entity.id
_entity.type
_entity.pdbx_description
1 polymer ?
#
loop_
_entity_poly.entity_id
_entity_poly.type
_entity_poly.pdbx_seq_one_letter_code
_entity_poly.pdbx_strand_id
1 'polypeptide(L)'
;MSVTPCGFLRTPEKGLARLHWADTGWAVDGRPPDVAALRPLRGLEIEWPAAEVPVDGLLRLAAAGVPLTAERAEPWVPAGLAALVTDRAWLDHAPDGTARSLADLRREEHSVRLRRLAHPALTPKVSIVMSTKRPGFVGAALAQMERQLGVEAEVLLGLHGVAFEEVRAAVEGCSLSVTWVEAAESTPFGEVLNQAAALAGGDYVAKWDDDDWYGPRHLSDLVMALSYAGADVVGTTAEFFYLEPLKATIRRTTFASGAGYPSEVWADHVAGGTILVSRSNFQEIGGFPGLSRAVDLEFLKAAQKAGARTYRTHGLGYVLRRGLSDQHTWQLPLAHFVKVAANQWRGFRPSLLMDAA
;
A
#
# COMPACT_ATOMS: atom_id res chain seq x y z
N MET A 1 -17.43 0.90 14.87
CA MET A 1 -16.75 2.08 14.29
C MET A 1 -15.36 1.62 13.89
N SER A 2 -15.01 1.70 12.61
CA SER A 2 -13.66 1.37 12.15
C SER A 2 -12.68 2.41 12.68
N VAL A 3 -11.58 2.00 13.30
CA VAL A 3 -10.53 2.91 13.75
C VAL A 3 -9.61 3.19 12.57
N THR A 4 -9.65 4.40 12.02
CA THR A 4 -8.71 4.82 10.99
C THR A 4 -7.29 4.88 11.60
N PRO A 5 -6.31 4.10 11.10
CA PRO A 5 -4.92 4.26 11.49
C PRO A 5 -4.48 5.71 11.23
N CYS A 6 -3.77 6.30 12.18
CA CYS A 6 -3.24 7.66 12.03
C CYS A 6 -1.71 7.67 11.92
N GLY A 7 -1.13 6.54 11.49
CA GLY A 7 0.31 6.32 11.49
C GLY A 7 0.88 6.23 12.89
N PHE A 8 1.73 5.22 13.13
CA PHE A 8 2.61 5.27 14.30
C PHE A 8 3.70 6.32 14.06
N LEU A 9 4.27 6.84 15.14
CA LEU A 9 5.57 7.50 15.02
C LEU A 9 6.51 6.46 14.42
N ARG A 10 7.05 6.73 13.23
CA ARG A 10 7.89 5.78 12.48
C ARG A 10 8.99 5.20 13.38
N THR A 11 9.60 6.07 14.16
CA THR A 11 10.53 5.73 15.24
C THR A 11 9.84 5.92 16.60
N PRO A 12 9.60 4.84 17.37
CA PRO A 12 9.00 4.93 18.70
C PRO A 12 9.99 5.49 19.72
N GLU A 13 9.47 6.17 20.74
CA GLU A 13 10.26 6.78 21.83
C GLU A 13 10.35 5.88 23.07
N LYS A 14 9.45 4.89 23.16
CA LYS A 14 9.31 3.99 24.31
C LYS A 14 9.39 2.53 23.85
N GLY A 15 9.74 1.64 24.78
CA GLY A 15 9.78 0.19 24.57
C GLY A 15 8.40 -0.46 24.43
N LEU A 16 8.34 -1.77 24.69
CA LEU A 16 7.08 -2.49 24.80
C LEU A 16 6.39 -2.14 26.12
N ALA A 17 5.05 -2.10 26.11
CA ALA A 17 4.25 -2.08 27.34
C ALA A 17 3.45 -3.38 27.46
N ARG A 18 3.04 -3.73 28.68
CA ARG A 18 2.26 -4.94 28.94
C ARG A 18 0.77 -4.69 28.71
N LEU A 19 0.14 -5.60 28.00
CA LEU A 19 -1.29 -5.66 27.77
C LEU A 19 -1.84 -6.93 28.41
N HIS A 20 -2.67 -6.77 29.43
CA HIS A 20 -3.25 -7.91 30.17
C HIS A 20 -4.77 -7.82 30.19
N TRP A 21 -5.42 -8.93 30.53
CA TRP A 21 -6.85 -8.94 30.80
C TRP A 21 -7.12 -8.47 32.23
N ALA A 22 -7.84 -7.35 32.38
CA ALA A 22 -8.39 -6.88 33.66
C ALA A 22 -9.88 -7.30 33.78
N ASP A 23 -10.52 -6.97 34.89
CA ASP A 23 -11.87 -7.45 35.28
C ASP A 23 -12.90 -7.48 34.14
N THR A 24 -12.92 -6.45 33.29
CA THR A 24 -13.92 -6.30 32.23
C THR A 24 -13.33 -6.10 30.83
N GLY A 25 -12.02 -6.24 30.64
CA GLY A 25 -11.40 -6.00 29.34
C GLY A 25 -9.88 -5.91 29.35
N TRP A 26 -9.32 -5.84 28.15
CA TRP A 26 -7.89 -5.59 27.93
C TRP A 26 -7.46 -4.24 28.50
N ALA A 27 -6.30 -4.19 29.16
CA ALA A 27 -5.78 -3.02 29.84
C ALA A 27 -4.26 -2.85 29.71
N VAL A 28 -3.82 -1.59 29.63
CA VAL A 28 -2.42 -1.18 29.77
C VAL A 28 -2.35 -0.29 31.02
N ASP A 29 -1.45 -0.60 31.94
CA ASP A 29 -1.33 0.10 33.24
C ASP A 29 -2.67 0.22 34.01
N GLY A 30 -3.48 -0.85 33.95
CA GLY A 30 -4.78 -0.93 34.65
C GLY A 30 -5.89 -0.08 34.04
N ARG A 31 -5.71 0.47 32.83
CA ARG A 31 -6.71 1.28 32.14
C ARG A 31 -7.04 0.72 30.75
N PRO A 32 -8.27 0.93 30.24
CA PRO A 32 -8.58 0.63 28.85
C PRO A 32 -7.59 1.30 27.89
N PRO A 33 -7.09 0.59 26.86
CA PRO A 33 -6.14 1.12 25.90
C PRO A 33 -6.68 2.34 25.15
N ASP A 34 -5.95 3.45 25.22
CA ASP A 34 -6.15 4.62 24.35
C ASP A 34 -5.10 4.64 23.24
N VAL A 35 -5.54 4.40 22.00
CA VAL A 35 -4.67 4.33 20.80
C VAL A 35 -3.75 5.54 20.68
N ALA A 36 -4.21 6.75 21.03
CA ALA A 36 -3.38 7.95 20.93
C ALA A 36 -2.20 7.90 21.92
N ALA A 37 -2.45 7.50 23.17
CA ALA A 37 -1.43 7.36 24.21
C ALA A 37 -0.43 6.23 23.92
N LEU A 38 -0.80 5.24 23.11
CA LEU A 38 0.06 4.10 22.77
C LEU A 38 1.08 4.39 21.65
N ARG A 39 0.90 5.47 20.86
CA ARG A 39 1.75 5.74 19.68
C ARG A 39 3.26 5.84 19.94
N PRO A 40 3.72 6.36 21.10
CA PRO A 40 5.15 6.40 21.40
C PRO A 40 5.76 5.02 21.70
N LEU A 41 4.95 3.98 21.95
CA LEU A 41 5.43 2.64 22.27
C LEU A 41 5.89 1.89 21.02
N ARG A 42 6.86 0.99 21.21
CA ARG A 42 7.27 0.02 20.19
C ARG A 42 6.18 -1.01 19.91
N GLY A 43 5.29 -1.27 20.86
CA GLY A 43 4.20 -2.24 20.74
C GLY A 43 3.70 -2.68 22.10
N LEU A 44 2.77 -3.63 22.09
CA LEU A 44 2.19 -4.22 23.29
C LEU A 44 2.55 -5.70 23.37
N GLU A 45 3.06 -6.12 24.53
CA GLU A 45 3.29 -7.51 24.88
C GLU A 45 2.08 -8.06 25.64
N ILE A 46 1.44 -9.08 25.08
CA ILE A 46 0.21 -9.67 25.59
C ILE A 46 0.56 -10.67 26.71
N GLU A 47 0.02 -10.42 27.89
CA GLU A 47 -0.05 -11.37 28.99
C GLU A 47 -1.42 -12.06 28.96
N TRP A 48 -1.45 -13.30 28.46
CA TRP A 48 -2.69 -14.04 28.30
C TRP A 48 -3.24 -14.55 29.64
N PRO A 49 -4.55 -14.38 29.91
CA PRO A 49 -5.20 -15.08 31.01
C PRO A 49 -5.34 -16.57 30.71
N ALA A 50 -5.34 -17.40 31.76
CA ALA A 50 -5.58 -18.84 31.62
C ALA A 50 -7.00 -19.15 31.11
N ALA A 51 -7.98 -18.33 31.49
CA ALA A 51 -9.35 -18.43 31.00
C ALA A 51 -9.49 -17.77 29.63
N GLU A 52 -10.38 -18.30 28.80
CA GLU A 52 -10.74 -17.69 27.52
C GLU A 52 -11.41 -16.33 27.73
N VAL A 53 -10.97 -15.34 26.96
CA VAL A 53 -11.51 -13.97 27.01
C VAL A 53 -11.71 -13.40 25.60
N PRO A 54 -12.64 -12.45 25.40
CA PRO A 54 -12.86 -11.82 24.11
C PRO A 54 -11.60 -11.18 23.51
N VAL A 55 -11.33 -11.48 22.24
CA VAL A 55 -10.16 -10.95 21.50
C VAL A 55 -10.48 -9.67 20.72
N ASP A 56 -11.72 -9.19 20.70
CA ASP A 56 -12.15 -8.00 19.96
C ASP A 56 -11.33 -6.75 20.30
N GLY A 57 -10.93 -6.60 21.56
CA GLY A 57 -10.04 -5.50 21.98
C GLY A 57 -8.68 -5.55 21.30
N LEU A 58 -8.11 -6.75 21.13
CA LEU A 58 -6.85 -6.96 20.42
C LEU A 58 -7.02 -6.66 18.93
N LEU A 59 -8.10 -7.14 18.32
CA LEU A 59 -8.38 -6.88 16.90
C LEU A 59 -8.59 -5.38 16.64
N ARG A 60 -9.24 -4.64 17.54
CA ARG A 60 -9.36 -3.18 17.44
C ARG A 60 -8.01 -2.47 17.52
N LEU A 61 -7.12 -2.92 18.40
CA LEU A 61 -5.75 -2.40 18.50
C LEU A 61 -4.95 -2.69 17.22
N ALA A 62 -5.03 -3.92 16.71
CA ALA A 62 -4.40 -4.33 15.46
C ALA A 62 -4.94 -3.53 14.25
N ALA A 63 -6.27 -3.34 14.16
CA ALA A 63 -6.91 -2.51 13.14
C ALA A 63 -6.39 -1.06 13.18
N ALA A 64 -6.23 -0.51 14.39
CA ALA A 64 -5.63 0.80 14.61
C ALA A 64 -4.11 0.87 14.28
N GLY A 65 -3.49 -0.28 13.96
CA GLY A 65 -2.07 -0.44 13.64
C GLY A 65 -1.17 -0.69 14.84
N VAL A 66 -1.69 -0.89 16.06
CA VAL A 66 -0.86 -1.14 17.25
C VAL A 66 -0.14 -2.47 17.08
N PRO A 67 1.21 -2.50 17.09
CA PRO A 67 1.96 -3.75 17.05
C PRO A 67 1.66 -4.56 18.32
N LEU A 68 1.23 -5.80 18.15
CA LEU A 68 0.95 -6.75 19.23
C LEU A 68 1.92 -7.92 19.16
N THR A 69 2.40 -8.39 20.30
CA THR A 69 3.26 -9.57 20.38
C THR A 69 3.03 -10.34 21.68
N ALA A 70 3.40 -11.61 21.72
CA ALA A 70 3.33 -12.45 22.90
C ALA A 70 4.48 -13.47 22.88
N GLU A 71 4.99 -13.90 24.03
CA GLU A 71 5.97 -15.00 24.10
C GLU A 71 5.37 -16.34 23.65
N ARG A 72 4.08 -16.54 23.94
CA ARG A 72 3.29 -17.71 23.59
C ARG A 72 1.84 -17.30 23.39
N ALA A 73 1.04 -18.15 22.77
CA ALA A 73 -0.41 -18.01 22.73
C ALA A 73 -1.05 -19.14 23.55
N GLU A 74 -2.12 -18.83 24.28
CA GLU A 74 -2.90 -19.86 24.97
C GLU A 74 -3.72 -20.70 23.95
N PRO A 75 -4.06 -21.96 24.27
CA PRO A 75 -4.71 -22.86 23.30
C PRO A 75 -6.05 -22.37 22.75
N TRP A 76 -6.76 -21.51 23.48
CA TRP A 76 -8.03 -20.94 23.07
C TRP A 76 -7.88 -19.78 22.07
N VAL A 77 -6.67 -19.24 21.88
CA VAL A 77 -6.43 -18.11 20.97
C VAL A 77 -6.60 -18.57 19.52
N PRO A 78 -7.37 -17.85 18.68
CA PRO A 78 -7.54 -18.20 17.27
C PRO A 78 -6.20 -18.33 16.54
N ALA A 79 -6.02 -19.40 15.76
CA ALA A 79 -4.74 -19.78 15.17
C ALA A 79 -4.09 -18.66 14.34
N GLY A 80 -4.87 -17.90 13.56
CA GLY A 80 -4.34 -16.78 12.77
C GLY A 80 -3.80 -15.63 13.64
N LEU A 81 -4.47 -15.33 14.76
CA LEU A 81 -3.98 -14.35 15.73
C LEU A 81 -2.75 -14.87 16.46
N ALA A 82 -2.81 -16.12 16.95
CA ALA A 82 -1.70 -16.78 17.62
C ALA A 82 -0.42 -16.75 16.77
N ALA A 83 -0.51 -17.17 15.50
CA ALA A 83 0.62 -17.20 14.58
C ALA A 83 1.29 -15.83 14.41
N LEU A 84 0.51 -14.75 14.31
CA LEU A 84 1.06 -13.41 14.17
C LEU A 84 1.63 -12.89 15.49
N VAL A 85 0.90 -12.96 16.61
CA VAL A 85 1.40 -12.37 17.87
C VAL A 85 2.62 -13.10 18.42
N THR A 86 2.80 -14.40 18.12
CA THR A 86 4.01 -15.14 18.48
C THR A 86 5.14 -15.02 17.46
N ASP A 87 4.91 -14.42 16.28
CA ASP A 87 5.98 -14.07 15.34
C ASP A 87 6.78 -12.88 15.88
N ARG A 88 7.85 -13.19 16.61
CA ARG A 88 8.71 -12.20 17.27
C ARG A 88 9.92 -11.79 16.43
N ALA A 89 10.05 -12.25 15.18
CA ALA A 89 11.23 -11.99 14.34
C ALA A 89 11.46 -10.48 14.08
N TRP A 90 10.40 -9.67 14.15
CA TRP A 90 10.51 -8.21 14.01
C TRP A 90 11.21 -7.52 15.22
N LEU A 91 11.35 -8.23 16.35
CA LEU A 91 12.08 -7.76 17.53
C LEU A 91 13.58 -8.03 17.48
N ASP A 92 14.04 -8.91 16.58
CA ASP A 92 15.45 -9.33 16.45
C ASP A 92 16.39 -8.19 16.05
N HIS A 93 15.82 -7.11 15.50
CA HIS A 93 16.56 -5.91 15.15
C HIS A 93 16.55 -4.92 16.31
N ALA A 94 17.73 -4.49 16.74
CA ALA A 94 17.88 -3.45 17.75
C ALA A 94 17.41 -2.09 17.18
N PRO A 95 16.56 -1.34 17.90
CA PRO A 95 16.17 0.01 17.50
C PRO A 95 17.38 0.94 17.69
N ASP A 96 17.62 1.81 16.72
CA ASP A 96 18.74 2.78 16.76
C ASP A 96 18.27 4.23 16.93
N GLY A 97 16.94 4.44 17.05
CA GLY A 97 16.34 5.76 17.22
C GLY A 97 16.36 6.62 15.94
N THR A 98 16.64 6.04 14.78
CA THR A 98 16.69 6.77 13.51
C THR A 98 15.68 6.24 12.50
N ALA A 99 15.28 7.09 11.55
CA ALA A 99 14.40 6.67 10.45
C ALA A 99 15.02 5.62 9.50
N ARG A 100 16.29 5.26 9.71
CA ARG A 100 17.00 4.19 9.00
C ARG A 100 16.89 2.85 9.71
N SER A 101 16.29 2.82 10.91
CA SER A 101 16.22 1.61 11.72
C SER A 101 15.46 0.50 10.98
N LEU A 102 16.11 -0.65 10.85
CA LEU A 102 15.43 -1.85 10.38
C LEU A 102 14.41 -2.35 11.40
N ALA A 103 14.61 -2.09 12.69
CA ALA A 103 13.64 -2.42 13.73
C ALA A 103 12.30 -1.70 13.49
N ASP A 104 12.35 -0.43 13.08
CA ASP A 104 11.17 0.36 12.75
C ASP A 104 10.45 -0.20 11.51
N LEU A 105 11.20 -0.51 10.44
CA LEU A 105 10.64 -1.13 9.24
C LEU A 105 9.96 -2.48 9.56
N ARG A 106 10.62 -3.36 10.31
CA ARG A 106 10.08 -4.69 10.66
C ARG A 106 8.84 -4.57 11.55
N ARG A 107 8.80 -3.57 12.43
CA ARG A 107 7.61 -3.24 13.23
C ARG A 107 6.44 -2.77 12.36
N GLU A 108 6.69 -1.90 11.38
CA GLU A 108 5.65 -1.42 10.46
C GLU A 108 5.08 -2.58 9.63
N GLU A 109 5.94 -3.47 9.12
CA GLU A 109 5.52 -4.67 8.39
C GLU A 109 4.66 -5.61 9.25
N HIS A 110 5.06 -5.81 10.51
CA HIS A 110 4.31 -6.59 11.49
C HIS A 110 2.92 -5.99 11.78
N SER A 111 2.86 -4.67 11.98
CA SER A 111 1.62 -3.92 12.18
C SER A 111 0.65 -4.10 11.01
N VAL A 112 1.13 -4.01 9.77
CA VAL A 112 0.28 -4.22 8.58
C VAL A 112 -0.26 -5.67 8.53
N ARG A 113 0.54 -6.68 8.88
CA ARG A 113 0.08 -8.07 8.93
C ARG A 113 -1.03 -8.27 9.97
N LEU A 114 -0.87 -7.69 11.16
CA LEU A 114 -1.90 -7.69 12.21
C LEU A 114 -3.17 -6.96 11.76
N ARG A 115 -3.03 -5.81 11.10
CA ARG A 115 -4.17 -5.07 10.56
C ARG A 115 -4.95 -5.89 9.54
N ARG A 116 -4.26 -6.57 8.63
CA ARG A 116 -4.89 -7.46 7.64
C ARG A 116 -5.73 -8.55 8.30
N LEU A 117 -5.31 -9.07 9.45
CA LEU A 117 -6.10 -10.04 10.23
C LEU A 117 -7.36 -9.39 10.86
N ALA A 118 -7.24 -8.15 11.32
CA ALA A 118 -8.31 -7.45 12.04
C ALA A 118 -9.43 -6.93 11.13
N HIS A 119 -9.20 -6.84 9.82
CA HIS A 119 -10.22 -6.46 8.86
C HIS A 119 -10.78 -7.70 8.14
N PRO A 120 -12.11 -7.90 8.13
CA PRO A 120 -12.71 -9.06 7.50
C PRO A 120 -12.37 -9.12 6.01
N ALA A 121 -12.19 -10.34 5.50
CA ALA A 121 -11.99 -10.58 4.09
C ALA A 121 -13.28 -10.26 3.31
N LEU A 122 -13.33 -9.08 2.71
CA LEU A 122 -14.18 -8.83 1.57
C LEU A 122 -13.43 -9.30 0.32
N THR A 123 -14.18 -9.72 -0.70
CA THR A 123 -13.63 -9.97 -2.04
C THR A 123 -14.18 -8.88 -2.97
N PRO A 124 -13.65 -7.64 -2.88
CA PRO A 124 -14.12 -6.54 -3.70
C PRO A 124 -13.78 -6.80 -5.18
N LYS A 125 -14.65 -6.31 -6.07
CA LYS A 125 -14.39 -6.33 -7.51
C LYS A 125 -13.60 -5.10 -7.92
N VAL A 126 -12.41 -5.30 -8.46
CA VAL A 126 -11.48 -4.21 -8.82
C VAL A 126 -11.16 -4.28 -10.30
N SER A 127 -11.46 -3.20 -11.03
CA SER A 127 -11.00 -3.00 -12.39
C SER A 127 -9.64 -2.32 -12.38
N ILE A 128 -8.61 -3.05 -12.80
CA ILE A 128 -7.24 -2.56 -12.90
C ILE A 128 -7.08 -1.85 -14.24
N VAL A 129 -6.84 -0.54 -14.22
CA VAL A 129 -6.63 0.28 -15.42
C VAL A 129 -5.14 0.51 -15.59
N MET A 130 -4.59 -0.04 -16.67
CA MET A 130 -3.19 0.13 -17.05
C MET A 130 -3.12 0.66 -18.48
N SER A 131 -2.23 1.60 -18.76
CA SER A 131 -1.90 1.97 -20.15
C SER A 131 -0.41 1.83 -20.39
N THR A 132 -0.05 1.41 -21.60
CA THR A 132 1.33 1.16 -21.98
C THR A 132 1.64 1.67 -23.39
N LYS A 133 2.86 2.20 -23.54
CA LYS A 133 3.55 2.42 -24.83
C LYS A 133 4.73 1.44 -25.00
N ARG A 134 4.82 0.44 -24.12
CA ARG A 134 5.99 -0.42 -23.88
C ARG A 134 5.52 -1.88 -23.83
N PRO A 135 5.21 -2.51 -24.98
CA PRO A 135 4.60 -3.85 -25.02
C PRO A 135 5.40 -4.89 -24.22
N GLY A 136 6.73 -4.75 -24.15
CA GLY A 136 7.59 -5.63 -23.36
C GLY A 136 7.35 -5.63 -21.84
N PHE A 137 6.62 -4.66 -21.28
CA PHE A 137 6.27 -4.65 -19.86
C PHE A 137 4.92 -5.31 -19.54
N VAL A 138 4.06 -5.53 -20.53
CA VAL A 138 2.70 -6.03 -20.31
C VAL A 138 2.70 -7.40 -19.63
N GLY A 139 3.53 -8.34 -20.10
CA GLY A 139 3.58 -9.68 -19.51
C GLY A 139 3.98 -9.68 -18.03
N ALA A 140 4.99 -8.88 -17.66
CA ALA A 140 5.42 -8.77 -16.27
C ALA A 140 4.38 -8.08 -15.39
N ALA A 141 3.69 -7.06 -15.92
CA ALA A 141 2.62 -6.37 -15.20
C ALA A 141 1.42 -7.32 -14.96
N LEU A 142 0.95 -8.02 -15.99
CA LEU A 142 -0.13 -9.01 -15.89
C LEU A 142 0.20 -10.10 -14.85
N ALA A 143 1.43 -10.63 -14.88
CA ALA A 143 1.86 -11.63 -13.90
C ALA A 143 1.80 -11.12 -12.45
N GLN A 144 1.99 -9.81 -12.20
CA GLN A 144 1.82 -9.21 -10.86
C GLN A 144 0.34 -9.04 -10.48
N MET A 145 -0.51 -8.72 -11.46
CA MET A 145 -1.96 -8.59 -11.26
C MET A 145 -2.59 -9.96 -10.92
N GLU A 146 -2.16 -11.04 -11.56
CA GLU A 146 -2.61 -12.42 -11.29
C GLU A 146 -2.32 -12.88 -9.86
N ARG A 147 -1.27 -12.34 -9.24
CA ARG A 147 -0.88 -12.66 -7.86
C ARG A 147 -1.63 -11.86 -6.80
N GLN A 148 -2.56 -10.97 -7.20
CA GLN A 148 -3.35 -10.22 -6.24
C GLN A 148 -4.28 -11.14 -5.46
N LEU A 149 -4.27 -10.99 -4.14
CA LEU A 149 -5.01 -11.80 -3.18
C LEU A 149 -6.08 -10.95 -2.50
N GLY A 150 -7.21 -11.58 -2.20
CA GLY A 150 -8.31 -10.93 -1.47
C GLY A 150 -9.08 -9.91 -2.30
N VAL A 151 -9.08 -10.03 -3.63
CA VAL A 151 -9.87 -9.24 -4.58
C VAL A 151 -10.33 -10.14 -5.75
N GLU A 152 -11.43 -9.78 -6.38
CA GLU A 152 -11.79 -10.25 -7.73
C GLU A 152 -11.33 -9.17 -8.72
N ALA A 153 -10.38 -9.51 -9.61
CA ALA A 153 -9.76 -8.54 -10.50
C ALA A 153 -10.10 -8.78 -11.98
N GLU A 154 -10.27 -7.68 -12.71
CA GLU A 154 -10.21 -7.64 -14.18
C GLU A 154 -9.17 -6.60 -14.61
N VAL A 155 -8.64 -6.73 -15.83
CA VAL A 155 -7.62 -5.82 -16.38
C VAL A 155 -8.19 -5.09 -17.59
N LEU A 156 -8.04 -3.77 -17.59
CA LEU A 156 -8.44 -2.86 -18.64
C LEU A 156 -7.19 -2.19 -19.20
N LEU A 157 -6.77 -2.63 -20.39
CA LEU A 157 -5.49 -2.30 -21.00
C LEU A 157 -5.63 -1.23 -22.09
N GLY A 158 -5.05 -0.06 -21.87
CA GLY A 158 -4.90 0.97 -22.89
C GLY A 158 -3.59 0.83 -23.66
N LEU A 159 -3.64 0.29 -24.87
CA LEU A 159 -2.50 0.15 -25.78
C LEU A 159 -2.26 1.47 -26.52
N HIS A 160 -1.29 2.26 -26.03
CA HIS A 160 -1.04 3.61 -26.49
C HIS A 160 0.02 3.63 -27.60
N GLY A 161 -0.44 3.69 -28.86
CA GLY A 161 0.43 3.57 -30.04
C GLY A 161 1.02 2.17 -30.20
N VAL A 162 0.41 1.16 -29.57
CA VAL A 162 0.84 -0.25 -29.57
C VAL A 162 -0.28 -1.08 -30.19
N ALA A 163 0.06 -1.95 -31.13
CA ALA A 163 -0.92 -2.87 -31.69
C ALA A 163 -1.13 -4.07 -30.75
N PHE A 164 -2.36 -4.59 -30.66
CA PHE A 164 -2.66 -5.75 -29.83
C PHE A 164 -1.78 -6.97 -30.16
N GLU A 165 -1.38 -7.13 -31.43
CA GLU A 165 -0.46 -8.19 -31.84
C GLU A 165 0.86 -8.24 -31.08
N GLU A 166 1.36 -7.08 -30.64
CA GLU A 166 2.62 -6.99 -29.90
C GLU A 166 2.49 -7.54 -28.46
N VAL A 167 1.27 -7.65 -27.95
CA VAL A 167 0.98 -8.09 -26.57
C VAL A 167 0.09 -9.33 -26.51
N ARG A 168 -0.40 -9.83 -27.65
CA ARG A 168 -1.37 -10.93 -27.74
C ARG A 168 -0.98 -12.13 -26.88
N ALA A 169 0.25 -12.60 -27.00
CA ALA A 169 0.72 -13.76 -26.24
C ALA A 169 0.70 -13.54 -24.72
N ALA A 170 0.99 -12.32 -24.25
CA ALA A 170 0.92 -11.98 -22.83
C ALA A 170 -0.54 -11.91 -22.35
N VAL A 171 -1.44 -11.37 -23.17
CA VAL A 171 -2.87 -11.28 -22.87
C VAL A 171 -3.54 -12.66 -22.86
N GLU A 172 -3.29 -13.49 -23.87
CA GLU A 172 -3.82 -14.86 -23.97
C GLU A 172 -3.26 -15.79 -22.89
N GLY A 173 -2.06 -15.50 -22.38
CA GLY A 173 -1.45 -16.23 -21.27
C GLY A 173 -1.94 -15.81 -19.89
N CYS A 174 -2.71 -14.73 -19.77
CA CYS A 174 -3.21 -14.22 -18.50
C CYS A 174 -4.48 -14.96 -18.05
N SER A 175 -4.51 -15.37 -16.79
CA SER A 175 -5.66 -16.02 -16.16
C SER A 175 -6.79 -15.04 -15.78
N LEU A 176 -6.49 -13.74 -15.70
CA LEU A 176 -7.50 -12.70 -15.48
C LEU A 176 -8.23 -12.35 -16.78
N SER A 177 -9.46 -11.85 -16.65
CA SER A 177 -10.15 -11.22 -17.77
C SER A 177 -9.42 -9.94 -18.17
N VAL A 178 -8.91 -9.89 -19.40
CA VAL A 178 -8.23 -8.72 -19.96
C VAL A 178 -9.06 -8.16 -21.11
N THR A 179 -9.52 -6.92 -20.98
CA THR A 179 -10.12 -6.15 -22.09
C THR A 179 -9.18 -5.03 -22.47
N TRP A 180 -9.11 -4.67 -23.75
CA TRP A 180 -8.19 -3.65 -24.22
C TRP A 180 -8.83 -2.62 -25.15
N VAL A 181 -8.16 -1.49 -25.28
CA VAL A 181 -8.41 -0.47 -26.29
C VAL A 181 -7.09 -0.10 -26.96
N GLU A 182 -7.10 0.01 -28.29
CA GLU A 182 -5.97 0.56 -29.04
C GLU A 182 -6.20 2.06 -29.25
N ALA A 183 -5.24 2.87 -28.81
CA ALA A 183 -5.26 4.31 -28.98
C ALA A 183 -4.10 4.75 -29.88
N ALA A 184 -4.30 5.82 -30.65
CA ALA A 184 -3.23 6.39 -31.46
C ALA A 184 -2.11 6.96 -30.56
N GLU A 185 -0.88 7.00 -31.07
CA GLU A 185 0.26 7.63 -30.35
C GLU A 185 0.03 9.12 -30.02
N SER A 186 -0.82 9.79 -30.79
CA SER A 186 -1.19 11.18 -30.58
C SER A 186 -2.26 11.39 -29.50
N THR A 187 -2.90 10.32 -29.00
CA THR A 187 -3.95 10.42 -27.99
C THR A 187 -3.35 10.86 -26.64
N PRO A 188 -3.92 11.87 -25.95
CA PRO A 188 -3.45 12.24 -24.62
C PRO A 188 -3.49 11.07 -23.64
N PHE A 189 -2.44 10.89 -22.84
CA PHE A 189 -2.32 9.76 -21.91
C PHE A 189 -3.53 9.57 -20.99
N GLY A 190 -4.07 10.66 -20.43
CA GLY A 190 -5.27 10.59 -19.61
C GLY A 190 -6.52 10.14 -20.36
N GLU A 191 -6.63 10.45 -21.66
CA GLU A 191 -7.72 9.94 -22.51
C GLU A 191 -7.58 8.44 -22.74
N VAL A 192 -6.37 7.92 -22.93
CA VAL A 192 -6.14 6.47 -23.05
C VAL A 192 -6.56 5.73 -21.78
N LEU A 193 -6.18 6.26 -20.60
CA LEU A 193 -6.62 5.72 -19.33
C LEU A 193 -8.15 5.74 -19.19
N ASN A 194 -8.81 6.82 -19.62
CA ASN A 194 -10.27 6.92 -19.57
C ASN A 194 -10.97 5.96 -20.54
N GLN A 195 -10.44 5.79 -21.76
CA GLN A 195 -10.99 4.83 -22.73
C GLN A 195 -10.96 3.41 -22.17
N ALA A 196 -9.86 3.02 -21.52
CA ALA A 196 -9.77 1.74 -20.82
C ALA A 196 -10.73 1.70 -19.61
N ALA A 197 -10.71 2.72 -18.75
CA ALA A 197 -11.56 2.78 -17.56
C ALA A 197 -13.07 2.77 -17.85
N ALA A 198 -13.50 3.22 -19.03
CA ALA A 198 -14.89 3.18 -19.47
C ALA A 198 -15.46 1.75 -19.58
N LEU A 199 -14.58 0.74 -19.66
CA LEU A 199 -14.93 -0.67 -19.73
C LEU A 199 -15.09 -1.33 -18.35
N ALA A 200 -14.91 -0.58 -17.26
CA ALA A 200 -14.91 -1.11 -15.89
C ALA A 200 -16.27 -1.70 -15.44
N GLY A 201 -16.25 -2.99 -15.09
CA GLY A 201 -17.34 -3.71 -14.46
C GLY A 201 -17.24 -3.81 -12.93
N GLY A 202 -16.05 -3.56 -12.36
CA GLY A 202 -15.79 -3.62 -10.92
C GLY A 202 -16.39 -2.46 -10.11
N ASP A 203 -16.37 -2.63 -8.79
CA ASP A 203 -16.84 -1.60 -7.83
C ASP A 203 -15.80 -0.50 -7.64
N TYR A 204 -14.53 -0.82 -7.88
CA TYR A 204 -13.39 0.08 -7.74
C TYR A 204 -12.57 0.14 -9.03
N VAL A 205 -11.99 1.31 -9.29
CA VAL A 205 -11.02 1.55 -10.36
C VAL A 205 -9.65 1.75 -9.71
N ALA A 206 -8.68 0.92 -10.09
CA ALA A 206 -7.30 1.00 -9.60
C ALA A 206 -6.36 1.31 -10.76
N LYS A 207 -5.63 2.43 -10.70
CA LYS A 207 -4.57 2.71 -11.66
C LYS A 207 -3.37 1.81 -11.41
N TRP A 208 -2.73 1.36 -12.48
CA TRP A 208 -1.53 0.53 -12.43
C TRP A 208 -0.50 1.02 -13.46
N ASP A 209 0.75 1.19 -13.03
CA ASP A 209 1.88 1.53 -13.91
C ASP A 209 2.58 0.23 -14.35
N ASP A 210 2.85 0.09 -15.66
CA ASP A 210 3.36 -1.16 -16.26
C ASP A 210 4.81 -1.49 -15.85
N ASP A 211 5.55 -0.53 -15.29
CA ASP A 211 6.98 -0.67 -14.98
C ASP A 211 7.33 -0.71 -13.48
N ASP A 212 6.34 -0.64 -12.59
CA ASP A 212 6.52 -0.71 -11.13
C ASP A 212 6.29 -2.12 -10.55
N TRP A 213 6.62 -2.30 -9.26
CA TRP A 213 6.34 -3.53 -8.54
C TRP A 213 5.27 -3.36 -7.47
N TYR A 214 4.38 -4.35 -7.40
CA TYR A 214 3.23 -4.39 -6.52
C TYR A 214 3.18 -5.70 -5.73
N GLY A 215 3.03 -5.62 -4.41
CA GLY A 215 2.92 -6.78 -3.54
C GLY A 215 1.58 -7.51 -3.75
N PRO A 216 1.48 -8.80 -3.36
CA PRO A 216 0.31 -9.64 -3.63
C PRO A 216 -0.98 -9.18 -2.92
N ARG A 217 -0.90 -8.27 -1.96
CA ARG A 217 -2.09 -7.71 -1.27
C ARG A 217 -2.32 -6.23 -1.56
N HIS A 218 -1.61 -5.66 -2.54
CA HIS A 218 -1.68 -4.23 -2.86
C HIS A 218 -3.13 -3.74 -3.03
N LEU A 219 -3.92 -4.39 -3.89
CA LEU A 219 -5.31 -3.98 -4.13
C LEU A 219 -6.20 -4.16 -2.89
N SER A 220 -6.06 -5.30 -2.19
CA SER A 220 -6.83 -5.55 -0.96
C SER A 220 -6.51 -4.56 0.16
N ASP A 221 -5.24 -4.14 0.29
CA ASP A 221 -4.82 -3.15 1.28
C ASP A 221 -5.37 -1.75 0.94
N LEU A 222 -5.44 -1.38 -0.35
CA LEU A 222 -6.06 -0.14 -0.80
C LEU A 222 -7.57 -0.13 -0.50
N VAL A 223 -8.31 -1.19 -0.85
CA VAL A 223 -9.75 -1.27 -0.55
C VAL A 223 -10.00 -1.27 0.96
N MET A 224 -9.19 -1.97 1.74
CA MET A 224 -9.24 -1.93 3.20
C MET A 224 -9.04 -0.51 3.72
N ALA A 225 -8.07 0.23 3.16
CA ALA A 225 -7.83 1.62 3.54
C ALA A 225 -8.99 2.55 3.21
N LEU A 226 -9.63 2.35 2.06
CA LEU A 226 -10.81 3.11 1.67
C LEU A 226 -11.93 2.90 2.69
N SER A 227 -12.16 1.65 3.11
CA SER A 227 -13.16 1.28 4.10
C SER A 227 -12.87 1.85 5.49
N TYR A 228 -11.67 1.66 6.04
CA TYR A 228 -11.39 2.09 7.41
C TYR A 228 -11.25 3.60 7.54
N ALA A 229 -10.87 4.31 6.47
CA ALA A 229 -10.69 5.76 6.48
C ALA A 229 -11.99 6.49 6.13
N GLY A 230 -12.92 5.84 5.44
CA GLY A 230 -14.04 6.54 4.80
C GLY A 230 -13.52 7.59 3.81
N ALA A 231 -12.46 7.23 3.08
CA ALA A 231 -11.84 8.07 2.07
C ALA A 231 -12.54 7.88 0.71
N ASP A 232 -12.46 8.89 -0.14
CA ASP A 232 -13.01 8.84 -1.49
C ASP A 232 -11.98 8.35 -2.49
N VAL A 233 -10.71 8.71 -2.25
CA VAL A 233 -9.54 8.28 -3.01
C VAL A 233 -8.50 7.75 -2.03
N VAL A 234 -7.85 6.64 -2.40
CA VAL A 234 -6.73 6.10 -1.64
C VAL A 234 -5.55 5.82 -2.54
N GLY A 235 -4.37 5.78 -1.94
CA GLY A 235 -3.14 5.34 -2.60
C GLY A 235 -2.04 5.21 -1.57
N THR A 236 -0.84 4.85 -2.01
CA THR A 236 0.28 4.64 -1.09
C THR A 236 1.25 5.82 -1.11
N THR A 237 2.12 5.86 -0.10
CA THR A 237 3.37 6.62 -0.22
C THR A 237 4.35 5.88 -1.14
N ALA A 238 5.14 6.61 -1.92
CA ALA A 238 6.24 6.04 -2.70
C ALA A 238 7.47 5.90 -1.79
N GLU A 239 7.44 4.90 -0.91
CA GLU A 239 8.47 4.73 0.12
C GLU A 239 9.70 3.97 -0.39
N PHE A 240 9.50 2.94 -1.22
CA PHE A 240 10.58 2.18 -1.83
C PHE A 240 10.76 2.56 -3.29
N PHE A 241 12.02 2.71 -3.71
CA PHE A 241 12.39 2.91 -5.10
C PHE A 241 13.46 1.93 -5.52
N TYR A 242 13.35 1.38 -6.72
CA TYR A 242 14.44 0.67 -7.37
C TYR A 242 15.11 1.58 -8.41
N LEU A 243 16.36 1.94 -8.14
CA LEU A 243 17.20 2.77 -8.99
C LEU A 243 17.92 1.83 -9.97
N GLU A 244 17.31 1.62 -11.14
CA GLU A 244 17.75 0.61 -12.10
C GLU A 244 19.20 0.79 -12.57
N PRO A 245 19.67 2.00 -12.94
CA PRO A 245 21.06 2.19 -13.36
C PRO A 245 22.08 1.89 -12.25
N LEU A 246 21.68 2.07 -10.99
CA LEU A 246 22.52 1.78 -9.81
C LEU A 246 22.37 0.34 -9.31
N LYS A 247 21.41 -0.43 -9.86
CA LYS A 247 21.01 -1.74 -9.36
C LYS A 247 20.84 -1.73 -7.84
N ALA A 248 20.11 -0.75 -7.33
CA ALA A 248 19.97 -0.52 -5.90
C ALA A 248 18.53 -0.20 -5.52
N THR A 249 18.08 -0.73 -4.38
CA THR A 249 16.81 -0.34 -3.76
C THR A 249 17.09 0.70 -2.70
N ILE A 250 16.28 1.75 -2.65
CA ILE A 250 16.29 2.72 -1.56
C ILE A 250 14.94 2.74 -0.84
N ARG A 251 14.98 3.11 0.43
CA ARG A 251 13.81 3.48 1.21
C ARG A 251 13.91 4.95 1.57
N ARG A 252 12.85 5.71 1.33
CA ARG A 252 12.76 7.15 1.61
C ARG A 252 11.70 7.39 2.67
N THR A 253 12.07 8.07 3.74
CA THR A 253 11.17 8.40 4.86
C THR A 253 10.99 9.91 5.07
N THR A 254 11.65 10.73 4.26
CA THR A 254 11.59 12.20 4.29
C THR A 254 11.47 12.78 2.88
N PHE A 255 10.88 13.98 2.77
CA PHE A 255 10.96 14.81 1.57
C PHE A 255 12.34 15.43 1.40
N ALA A 256 12.62 15.91 0.19
CA ALA A 256 13.84 16.66 -0.09
C ALA A 256 13.98 17.94 0.75
N SER A 257 12.85 18.48 1.23
CA SER A 257 12.79 19.58 2.20
C SER A 257 13.21 19.19 3.62
N GLY A 258 13.38 17.89 3.90
CA GLY A 258 13.63 17.35 5.24
C GLY A 258 12.37 17.04 6.04
N ALA A 259 11.18 17.43 5.57
CA ALA A 259 9.92 17.08 6.21
C ALA A 259 9.69 15.56 6.20
N GLY A 260 9.02 15.02 7.23
CA GLY A 260 8.67 13.59 7.26
C GLY A 260 7.80 13.20 6.06
N TYR A 261 7.95 11.97 5.58
CA TYR A 261 7.13 11.38 4.52
C TYR A 261 6.19 10.32 5.12
N PRO A 262 5.10 10.73 5.80
CA PRO A 262 4.27 9.81 6.57
C PRO A 262 3.36 8.97 5.66
N SER A 263 3.13 7.74 6.08
CA SER A 263 2.02 6.88 5.65
C SER A 263 0.88 6.97 6.67
N GLU A 264 -0.28 6.44 6.29
CA GLU A 264 -1.47 6.33 7.15
C GLU A 264 -2.01 7.69 7.60
N VAL A 265 -2.09 8.63 6.65
CA VAL A 265 -2.52 10.00 6.89
C VAL A 265 -3.47 10.47 5.80
N TRP A 266 -4.34 11.41 6.15
CA TRP A 266 -5.01 12.26 5.16
C TRP A 266 -3.96 13.10 4.42
N ALA A 267 -4.01 13.10 3.09
CA ALA A 267 -3.00 13.77 2.28
C ALA A 267 -3.56 14.18 0.92
N ASP A 268 -3.07 15.28 0.37
CA ASP A 268 -3.45 15.74 -0.98
C ASP A 268 -2.69 15.02 -2.11
N HIS A 269 -1.82 14.06 -1.75
CA HIS A 269 -0.96 13.38 -2.71
C HIS A 269 -0.63 11.94 -2.31
N VAL A 270 -0.72 11.04 -3.30
CA VAL A 270 -0.35 9.61 -3.27
C VAL A 270 0.50 9.27 -4.50
N ALA A 271 1.17 8.13 -4.50
CA ALA A 271 1.89 7.62 -5.66
C ALA A 271 0.91 7.34 -6.81
N GLY A 272 1.22 7.84 -8.00
CA GLY A 272 0.29 7.85 -9.14
C GLY A 272 -0.16 6.46 -9.59
N GLY A 273 0.76 5.51 -9.71
CA GLY A 273 0.47 4.11 -10.01
C GLY A 273 -0.27 3.34 -8.92
N THR A 274 -0.73 4.00 -7.85
CA THR A 274 -1.38 3.34 -6.70
C THR A 274 -2.76 3.92 -6.39
N ILE A 275 -3.27 4.82 -7.25
CA ILE A 275 -4.57 5.46 -7.05
C ILE A 275 -5.67 4.40 -7.16
N LEU A 276 -6.50 4.29 -6.12
CA LEU A 276 -7.74 3.52 -6.12
C LEU A 276 -8.90 4.41 -5.66
N VAL A 277 -10.03 4.27 -6.34
CA VAL A 277 -11.23 5.07 -6.13
C VAL A 277 -12.45 4.20 -6.44
N SER A 278 -13.59 4.44 -5.79
CA SER A 278 -14.83 3.76 -6.19
C SER A 278 -15.20 4.18 -7.63
N ARG A 279 -15.82 3.27 -8.38
CA ARG A 279 -16.23 3.57 -9.77
C ARG A 279 -17.21 4.75 -9.83
N SER A 280 -18.11 4.88 -8.84
CA SER A 280 -19.01 6.03 -8.73
C SER A 280 -18.24 7.35 -8.53
N ASN A 281 -17.30 7.38 -7.58
CA ASN A 281 -16.52 8.59 -7.31
C ASN A 281 -15.62 8.95 -8.51
N PHE A 282 -15.06 7.96 -9.21
CA PHE A 282 -14.29 8.21 -10.43
C PHE A 282 -15.12 8.92 -11.51
N GLN A 283 -16.38 8.50 -11.68
CA GLN A 283 -17.33 9.13 -12.61
C GLN A 283 -17.72 10.54 -12.15
N GLU A 284 -17.99 10.74 -10.86
CA GLU A 284 -18.33 12.04 -10.28
C GLU A 284 -17.18 13.05 -10.38
N ILE A 285 -15.94 12.60 -10.23
CA ILE A 285 -14.73 13.42 -10.40
C ILE A 285 -14.52 13.81 -11.87
N GLY A 286 -15.04 13.01 -12.82
CA GLY A 286 -14.89 13.21 -14.26
C GLY A 286 -13.73 12.46 -14.89
N GLY A 287 -13.21 11.43 -14.22
CA GLY A 287 -12.10 10.60 -14.70
C GLY A 287 -10.74 11.31 -14.74
N PHE A 288 -9.77 10.70 -15.42
CA PHE A 288 -8.44 11.26 -15.60
C PHE A 288 -8.48 12.49 -16.55
N PRO A 289 -7.83 13.62 -16.23
CA PRO A 289 -7.78 14.75 -17.15
C PRO A 289 -7.09 14.38 -18.47
N GLY A 290 -7.64 14.84 -19.61
CA GLY A 290 -7.12 14.60 -20.97
C GLY A 290 -5.79 15.29 -21.26
N LEU A 291 -4.75 14.91 -20.53
CA LEU A 291 -3.40 15.48 -20.57
C LEU A 291 -2.39 14.41 -20.94
N SER A 292 -1.30 14.80 -21.59
CA SER A 292 -0.21 13.87 -21.94
C SER A 292 0.76 13.58 -20.78
N ARG A 293 0.76 14.42 -19.73
CA ARG A 293 1.69 14.32 -18.59
C ARG A 293 1.03 14.80 -17.31
N ALA A 294 1.59 14.36 -16.17
CA ALA A 294 1.11 14.74 -14.83
C ALA A 294 -0.37 14.40 -14.58
N VAL A 295 -0.91 13.43 -15.31
CA VAL A 295 -2.33 13.02 -15.24
C VAL A 295 -2.73 12.69 -13.80
N ASP A 296 -1.90 11.93 -13.08
CA ASP A 296 -2.16 11.53 -11.69
C ASP A 296 -2.27 12.74 -10.74
N LEU A 297 -1.40 13.73 -10.91
CA LEU A 297 -1.43 14.96 -10.10
C LEU A 297 -2.70 15.76 -10.37
N GLU A 298 -3.07 15.91 -11.64
CA GLU A 298 -4.24 16.68 -12.03
C GLU A 298 -5.55 15.95 -11.69
N PHE A 299 -5.57 14.61 -11.71
CA PHE A 299 -6.68 13.81 -11.19
C PHE A 299 -6.89 14.06 -9.69
N LEU A 300 -5.82 14.03 -8.88
CA LEU A 300 -5.93 14.29 -7.44
C LEU A 300 -6.40 15.72 -7.14
N LYS A 301 -5.99 16.71 -7.94
CA LYS A 301 -6.52 18.09 -7.84
C LYS A 301 -7.99 18.17 -8.22
N ALA A 302 -8.41 17.47 -9.29
CA ALA A 302 -9.80 17.39 -9.70
C ALA A 302 -10.66 16.75 -8.59
N ALA A 303 -10.17 15.66 -8.00
CA ALA A 303 -10.81 14.99 -6.86
C ALA A 303 -10.98 15.94 -5.68
N GLN A 304 -9.92 16.66 -5.28
CA GLN A 304 -9.99 17.65 -4.21
C GLN A 304 -11.00 18.77 -4.52
N LYS A 305 -11.05 19.25 -5.77
CA LYS A 305 -12.00 20.26 -6.22
C LYS A 305 -13.45 19.76 -6.19
N ALA A 306 -13.67 18.46 -6.41
CA ALA A 306 -14.96 17.80 -6.25
C ALA A 306 -15.34 17.51 -4.78
N GLY A 307 -14.48 17.88 -3.82
CA GLY A 307 -14.70 17.64 -2.39
C GLY A 307 -14.27 16.26 -1.90
N ALA A 308 -13.67 15.44 -2.77
CA ALA A 308 -13.19 14.11 -2.42
C ALA A 308 -11.98 14.20 -1.46
N ARG A 309 -11.98 13.35 -0.44
CA ARG A 309 -10.90 13.27 0.54
C ARG A 309 -9.96 12.12 0.19
N THR A 310 -8.67 12.43 0.13
CA THR A 310 -7.62 11.45 -0.20
C THR A 310 -6.92 10.95 1.06
N TYR A 311 -6.78 9.63 1.18
CA TYR A 311 -6.05 8.99 2.27
C TYR A 311 -4.85 8.21 1.73
N ARG A 312 -3.66 8.49 2.29
CA ARG A 312 -2.41 7.82 1.93
C ARG A 312 -2.12 6.70 2.91
N THR A 313 -2.20 5.45 2.46
CA THR A 313 -1.88 4.27 3.27
C THR A 313 -0.38 3.92 3.24
N HIS A 314 0.01 2.81 3.86
CA HIS A 314 1.38 2.30 3.88
C HIS A 314 1.93 2.04 2.47
N GLY A 315 3.22 2.35 2.26
CA GLY A 315 3.93 2.14 0.98
C GLY A 315 4.71 0.83 0.90
N LEU A 316 4.58 -0.05 1.90
CA LEU A 316 5.42 -1.24 2.06
C LEU A 316 5.15 -2.34 1.01
N GLY A 317 4.01 -2.28 0.32
CA GLY A 317 3.65 -3.21 -0.76
C GLY A 317 3.85 -2.64 -2.17
N TYR A 318 4.67 -1.61 -2.33
CA TYR A 318 4.89 -0.93 -3.61
C TYR A 318 6.35 -0.50 -3.75
N VAL A 319 6.96 -0.79 -4.90
CA VAL A 319 8.30 -0.31 -5.25
C VAL A 319 8.22 0.41 -6.58
N LEU A 320 8.60 1.69 -6.55
CA LEU A 320 8.60 2.52 -7.73
C LEU A 320 9.91 2.31 -8.51
N ARG A 321 9.82 2.04 -9.81
CA ARG A 321 10.98 1.97 -10.69
C ARG A 321 11.46 3.34 -11.12
N ARG A 322 12.77 3.56 -11.02
CA ARG A 322 13.46 4.72 -11.58
C ARG A 322 14.63 4.29 -12.46
N GLY A 323 14.39 4.35 -13.76
CA GLY A 323 15.37 4.29 -14.84
C GLY A 323 15.98 5.66 -15.16
N LEU A 324 16.60 5.77 -16.34
CA LEU A 324 17.18 7.03 -16.84
C LEU A 324 16.05 8.04 -17.19
N SER A 325 16.31 9.33 -16.97
CA SER A 325 15.33 10.44 -16.95
C SER A 325 14.37 10.50 -18.14
N ASP A 326 14.82 10.02 -19.29
CA ASP A 326 14.17 10.23 -20.59
C ASP A 326 12.93 9.33 -20.75
N GLN A 327 12.74 8.38 -19.84
CA GLN A 327 11.66 7.40 -19.86
C GLN A 327 10.61 7.64 -18.76
N HIS A 328 10.81 8.61 -17.85
CA HIS A 328 9.93 8.84 -16.71
C HIS A 328 9.34 10.26 -16.67
N THR A 329 8.13 10.36 -16.14
CA THR A 329 7.43 11.63 -15.90
C THR A 329 8.12 12.51 -14.84
N TRP A 330 8.95 11.92 -13.96
CA TRP A 330 9.71 12.62 -12.92
C TRP A 330 11.17 12.79 -13.36
N GLN A 331 11.54 13.99 -13.79
CA GLN A 331 12.89 14.32 -14.28
C GLN A 331 13.87 14.70 -13.15
N LEU A 332 13.83 13.99 -12.02
CA LEU A 332 14.79 14.20 -10.94
C LEU A 332 16.02 13.31 -11.16
N PRO A 333 17.26 13.84 -11.01
CA PRO A 333 18.46 13.04 -11.15
C PRO A 333 18.52 11.96 -10.06
N LEU A 334 19.11 10.80 -10.36
CA LEU A 334 19.25 9.70 -9.38
C LEU A 334 19.90 10.13 -8.07
N ALA A 335 20.84 11.08 -8.13
CA ALA A 335 21.49 11.67 -6.95
C ALA A 335 20.50 12.30 -5.96
N HIS A 336 19.36 12.83 -6.44
CA HIS A 336 18.29 13.32 -5.58
C HIS A 336 17.74 12.19 -4.70
N PHE A 337 17.42 11.06 -5.31
CA PHE A 337 16.84 9.90 -4.63
C PHE A 337 17.82 9.28 -3.64
N VAL A 338 19.11 9.19 -4.00
CA VAL A 338 20.16 8.72 -3.08
C VAL A 338 20.32 9.67 -1.88
N LYS A 339 20.27 10.98 -2.09
CA LYS A 339 20.42 11.98 -1.00
C LYS A 339 19.32 11.90 0.05
N VAL A 340 18.09 11.59 -0.36
CA VAL A 340 16.92 11.52 0.54
C VAL A 340 16.62 10.11 1.03
N ALA A 341 17.46 9.13 0.67
CA ALA A 341 17.32 7.76 1.12
C ALA A 341 17.64 7.64 2.62
N ALA A 342 16.71 7.08 3.39
CA ALA A 342 16.99 6.62 4.74
C ALA A 342 17.83 5.34 4.69
N ASN A 343 17.50 4.43 3.77
CA ASN A 343 18.23 3.18 3.57
C ASN A 343 18.55 2.99 2.09
N GLN A 344 19.67 2.29 1.84
CA GLN A 344 20.07 1.86 0.51
C GLN A 344 20.62 0.44 0.58
N TRP A 345 20.19 -0.42 -0.35
CA TRP A 345 20.66 -1.78 -0.48
C TRP A 345 21.04 -2.08 -1.93
N ARG A 346 22.01 -2.98 -2.13
CA ARG A 346 22.36 -3.49 -3.44
C ARG A 346 21.33 -4.50 -3.92
N GLY A 347 20.95 -4.41 -5.20
CA GLY A 347 19.95 -5.25 -5.85
C GLY A 347 18.52 -4.86 -5.49
N PHE A 348 17.58 -5.71 -5.91
CA PHE A 348 16.17 -5.60 -5.54
C PHE A 348 15.97 -6.11 -4.11
N ARG A 349 15.63 -5.21 -3.18
CA ARG A 349 15.55 -5.42 -1.73
C ARG A 349 14.33 -4.68 -1.16
N PRO A 350 13.11 -5.09 -1.53
CA PRO A 350 11.91 -4.46 -1.02
C PRO A 350 11.62 -4.79 0.44
N SER A 351 10.53 -4.24 0.97
CA SER A 351 9.89 -4.70 2.20
C SER A 351 9.50 -6.19 2.11
N LEU A 352 9.43 -6.85 3.27
CA LEU A 352 8.95 -8.23 3.38
C LEU A 352 7.49 -8.41 2.94
N LEU A 353 6.69 -7.34 2.90
CA LEU A 353 5.29 -7.43 2.44
C LEU A 353 5.12 -7.59 0.93
N MET A 354 6.22 -7.50 0.16
CA MET A 354 6.20 -7.83 -1.26
C MET A 354 6.15 -9.34 -1.52
N ASP A 355 6.40 -10.19 -0.50
CA ASP A 355 6.43 -11.67 -0.54
C ASP A 355 7.11 -12.21 -1.81
N ALA A 356 8.44 -12.38 -1.77
CA ALA A 356 9.28 -12.93 -2.87
C ALA A 356 8.84 -12.50 -4.28
N ALA A 357 8.87 -11.19 -4.53
CA ALA A 357 8.69 -10.59 -5.85
C ALA A 357 9.66 -11.12 -6.90
#